data_AF-A0A2V8WTS7-F1
#
_entry.id   AF-A0A2V8WTS7-F1
#
_cell.length_a   1.000
_cell.length_b   1.000
_cell.length_c   1.000
_cell.angle_alpha   90.00
_cell.angle_beta   90.00
_cell.angle_gamma   90.00
#
_symmetry.space_group_name_H-M   'P 1'
#
loop_
_entity.id
_entity.type
_entity.pdbx_description
1 polymer ?
#
loop_
_entity_poly.entity_id
_entity_poly.type
_entity_poly.pdbx_seq_one_letter_code
_entity_poly.pdbx_strand_id
1 'polypeptide(L)'
;MIALWALGVPFGILARTLAAQAPPPRLPPLKDKEDDPNSPKIDTKAILEANQKDIKKNVERLFQLASELKTEVEKTDSVLVLSLALLKKTEEIEKLAKDIRSRAKG
;
A
#
# COMPACT_ATOMS: atom_id res chain seq x y z
N MET A 1 -19.42 -15.29 -62.27
CA MET A 1 -20.56 -14.38 -61.98
C MET A 1 -20.83 -14.50 -60.48
N ILE A 2 -20.33 -13.59 -59.62
CA ILE A 2 -20.87 -12.24 -59.30
C ILE A 2 -22.37 -12.39 -58.90
N ALA A 3 -22.88 -12.05 -57.72
CA ALA A 3 -22.57 -10.95 -56.81
C ALA A 3 -22.91 -11.29 -55.34
N LEU A 4 -22.17 -10.67 -54.43
CA LEU A 4 -22.37 -10.64 -52.98
C LEU A 4 -23.39 -9.54 -52.64
N TRP A 5 -24.47 -9.87 -51.94
CA TRP A 5 -25.47 -8.88 -51.51
C TRP A 5 -24.96 -8.05 -50.33
N ALA A 6 -24.67 -6.78 -50.59
CA ALA A 6 -24.46 -5.77 -49.55
C ALA A 6 -25.84 -5.24 -49.11
N LEU A 7 -26.31 -5.68 -47.95
CA LEU A 7 -27.46 -5.08 -47.27
C LEU A 7 -27.01 -3.75 -46.64
N GLY A 8 -27.57 -2.66 -47.17
CA GLY A 8 -27.35 -1.30 -46.67
C GLY A 8 -27.91 -1.11 -45.27
N VAL A 9 -27.11 -0.47 -44.41
CA VAL A 9 -27.54 0.01 -43.09
C VAL A 9 -28.13 1.40 -43.30
N PRO A 10 -29.42 1.65 -43.01
CA PRO A 10 -29.98 2.98 -43.14
C PRO A 10 -29.52 3.87 -41.98
N PHE A 11 -29.06 5.03 -42.41
CA PHE A 11 -28.76 6.24 -41.67
C PHE A 11 -30.01 6.72 -40.91
N GLY A 12 -29.89 7.01 -39.61
CA GLY A 12 -30.98 7.52 -38.79
C GLY A 12 -30.46 8.13 -37.49
N ILE A 13 -30.36 9.45 -37.49
CA ILE A 13 -29.72 10.32 -36.50
C ILE A 13 -30.51 10.37 -35.19
N LEU A 14 -29.83 10.23 -34.04
CA LEU A 14 -30.25 10.92 -32.83
C LEU A 14 -29.05 11.63 -32.18
N ALA A 15 -29.16 12.96 -32.17
CA ALA A 15 -28.17 13.91 -31.73
C ALA A 15 -27.64 13.62 -30.33
N ARG A 16 -26.34 13.30 -30.23
CA ARG A 16 -25.58 13.44 -28.99
C ARG A 16 -24.67 14.65 -29.12
N THR A 17 -25.16 15.74 -28.53
CA THR A 17 -24.40 16.83 -27.91
C THR A 17 -22.97 17.03 -28.38
N LEU A 18 -22.73 18.15 -29.08
CA LEU A 18 -21.42 18.78 -29.19
C LEU A 18 -20.90 19.13 -27.79
N ALA A 19 -20.33 18.15 -27.08
CA ALA A 19 -19.36 18.44 -26.04
C ALA A 19 -18.06 18.74 -26.78
N ALA A 20 -17.72 20.02 -26.85
CA ALA A 20 -16.41 20.47 -27.31
C ALA A 20 -15.32 19.60 -26.65
N GLN A 21 -14.57 18.84 -27.45
CA GLN A 21 -13.34 18.24 -26.98
C GLN A 21 -12.35 19.40 -26.74
N ALA A 22 -12.38 19.93 -25.52
CA ALA A 22 -11.27 20.72 -25.01
C ALA A 22 -10.02 19.83 -25.09
N PRO A 23 -8.89 20.30 -25.66
CA PRO A 23 -7.66 19.54 -25.61
C PRO A 23 -7.32 19.25 -24.15
N PRO A 24 -6.81 18.05 -23.83
CA PRO A 24 -6.41 17.74 -22.46
C PRO A 24 -5.41 18.81 -21.99
N PRO A 25 -5.52 19.29 -20.74
CA PRO A 25 -4.59 20.26 -20.21
C PRO A 25 -3.17 19.68 -20.37
N ARG A 26 -2.35 20.35 -21.18
CA ARG A 26 -0.91 20.05 -21.24
C ARG A 26 -0.39 20.32 -19.84
N LEU A 27 -0.13 19.25 -19.09
CA LEU A 27 0.64 19.35 -17.85
C LEU A 27 1.93 20.11 -18.22
N PRO A 28 2.31 21.17 -17.49
CA PRO A 28 3.60 21.80 -17.71
C PRO A 28 4.67 20.70 -17.59
N PRO A 29 5.70 20.71 -18.45
CA PRO A 29 6.83 19.79 -18.28
C PRO A 29 7.28 19.92 -16.82
N LEU A 30 7.35 18.78 -16.12
CA LEU A 30 7.97 18.68 -14.81
C LEU A 30 9.34 19.33 -14.98
N LYS A 31 9.51 20.56 -14.47
CA LYS A 31 10.83 21.15 -14.32
C LYS A 31 11.57 20.16 -13.47
N ASP A 32 12.56 19.50 -14.07
CA ASP A 32 13.59 18.77 -13.35
C ASP A 32 14.00 19.68 -12.20
N LYS A 33 13.77 19.22 -10.96
CA LYS A 33 14.20 19.97 -9.79
C LYS A 33 15.70 20.08 -9.95
N GLU A 34 16.16 21.28 -10.29
CA GLU A 34 17.57 21.64 -10.26
C GLU A 34 18.09 21.20 -8.89
N ASP A 35 19.02 20.25 -8.89
CA ASP A 35 19.69 19.76 -7.69
C ASP A 35 20.42 20.96 -7.07
N ASP A 36 19.77 21.62 -6.10
CA ASP A 36 20.40 22.63 -5.26
C ASP A 36 21.63 21.97 -4.59
N PRO A 37 22.86 22.40 -4.90
CA PRO A 37 24.07 21.81 -4.33
C PRO A 37 24.15 21.97 -2.81
N ASN A 38 23.28 22.78 -2.21
CA ASN A 38 23.16 22.96 -0.77
C ASN A 38 22.06 22.09 -0.11
N SER A 39 21.40 21.21 -0.87
CA SER A 39 20.46 20.25 -0.30
C SER A 39 21.20 19.12 0.42
N PRO A 40 20.84 18.78 1.68
CA PRO A 40 21.44 17.64 2.36
C PRO A 40 21.13 16.37 1.57
N LYS A 41 22.17 15.75 1.01
CA LYS A 41 22.06 14.43 0.38
C LYS A 41 21.73 13.42 1.48
N ILE A 42 20.45 13.06 1.57
CA ILE A 42 20.01 11.97 2.44
C ILE A 42 20.69 10.70 1.95
N ASP A 43 21.48 10.05 2.82
CA ASP A 43 22.10 8.76 2.51
C ASP A 43 21.03 7.66 2.56
N THR A 44 20.35 7.49 1.44
CA THR A 44 19.31 6.47 1.26
C THR A 44 19.82 5.07 1.61
N LYS A 45 21.10 4.77 1.35
CA LYS A 45 21.68 3.46 1.66
C LYS A 45 21.78 3.24 3.16
N ALA A 46 22.28 4.23 3.90
CA ALA A 46 22.35 4.17 5.36
C ALA A 46 20.96 3.99 6.01
N ILE A 47 19.93 4.66 5.46
CA ILE A 47 18.54 4.51 5.93
C ILE A 47 18.02 3.08 5.69
N LEU A 48 18.25 2.53 4.49
CA LEU A 48 17.81 1.17 4.17
C LEU A 48 18.48 0.11 5.05
N GLU A 49 19.78 0.27 5.34
CA GLU A 49 20.51 -0.61 6.26
C GLU A 49 19.95 -0.53 7.69
N ALA A 50 19.67 0.68 8.18
CA ALA A 50 19.04 0.89 9.48
C ALA A 50 17.63 0.27 9.54
N ASN A 51 16.81 0.50 8.51
CA ASN A 51 15.48 -0.10 8.39
C ASN A 51 15.54 -1.63 8.41
N GLN A 52 16.50 -2.23 7.69
CA GLN A 52 16.65 -3.68 7.67
C GLN A 52 16.99 -4.23 9.07
N LYS A 53 17.87 -3.57 9.81
CA LYS A 53 18.23 -3.96 11.18
C LYS A 53 17.02 -3.90 12.12
N ASP A 54 16.24 -2.83 12.04
CA ASP A 54 15.06 -2.65 12.88
C ASP A 54 13.93 -3.62 12.52
N ILE A 55 13.72 -3.89 11.23
CA ILE A 55 12.77 -4.91 10.78
C ILE A 55 13.13 -6.28 11.37
N LYS A 56 14.40 -6.69 11.33
CA LYS A 56 14.84 -7.98 11.89
C LYS A 56 14.50 -8.09 13.38
N LYS A 57 14.81 -7.05 14.16
CA LYS A 57 14.49 -7.00 15.60
C LYS A 57 12.99 -7.05 15.86
N ASN A 58 12.22 -6.28 15.10
CA ASN A 58 10.77 -6.24 15.27
C ASN A 58 10.12 -7.59 14.94
N VAL A 59 10.60 -8.30 13.92
CA VAL A 59 10.12 -9.64 13.56
C VAL A 59 10.43 -10.64 14.67
N GLU A 60 11.63 -10.60 15.24
CA GLU A 60 11.99 -11.46 16.37
C GLU A 60 11.09 -11.21 17.59
N ARG A 61 10.86 -9.93 17.93
CA ARG A 61 9.94 -9.55 19.01
C ARG A 61 8.50 -9.97 18.73
N LEU A 62 8.04 -9.84 17.49
CA LEU A 62 6.70 -10.26 17.07
C LEU A 62 6.53 -11.78 17.24
N PHE A 63 7.53 -12.58 16.87
CA PHE A 63 7.52 -14.03 17.08
C PHE A 63 7.43 -14.40 18.56
N GLN A 64 8.20 -13.71 19.41
CA GLN A 64 8.14 -13.92 20.86
C GLN A 64 6.74 -13.62 21.41
N LEU A 65 6.18 -12.44 21.11
CA LEU A 65 4.85 -12.04 21.59
C LEU A 65 3.75 -12.97 21.11
N ALA A 66 3.81 -13.43 19.86
CA ALA A 66 2.86 -14.39 19.32
C ALA A 66 2.94 -15.75 20.06
N SER A 67 4.15 -16.19 20.42
CA SER A 67 4.36 -17.41 21.19
C SER A 67 3.82 -17.30 22.63
N GLU A 68 4.04 -16.15 23.27
CA GLU A 68 3.48 -15.84 24.59
C GLU A 68 1.96 -15.77 24.55
N LEU A 69 1.39 -15.10 23.54
CA LEU A 69 -0.05 -14.99 23.32
C LEU A 69 -0.68 -16.38 23.17
N LYS A 70 -0.11 -17.24 22.33
CA LYS A 70 -0.55 -18.64 22.18
C LYS A 70 -0.58 -19.36 23.53
N THR A 71 0.50 -19.23 24.30
CA THR A 71 0.62 -19.87 25.62
C THR A 71 -0.45 -19.37 26.60
N GLU A 72 -0.75 -18.07 26.59
CA GLU A 72 -1.80 -17.50 27.43
C GLU A 72 -3.20 -17.98 27.02
N VAL A 73 -3.48 -18.09 25.72
CA VAL A 73 -4.74 -18.67 25.21
C VAL A 73 -4.89 -20.13 25.66
N GLU A 74 -3.84 -20.94 25.51
CA GLU A 74 -3.88 -22.37 25.88
C GLU A 74 -4.04 -22.61 27.39
N LYS A 75 -3.57 -21.68 28.22
CA LYS A 75 -3.67 -21.77 29.68
C LYS A 75 -4.96 -21.18 30.24
N THR A 76 -5.61 -20.27 29.51
CA THR A 76 -6.83 -19.62 29.97
C THR A 76 -7.99 -20.57 29.73
N ASP A 77 -8.76 -20.90 30.77
CA ASP A 77 -10.03 -21.62 30.65
C ASP A 77 -11.04 -20.65 30.01
N SER A 78 -11.00 -20.60 28.67
CA SER A 78 -11.25 -19.42 27.83
C SER A 78 -12.72 -19.03 27.67
N VAL A 79 -13.62 -19.50 28.54
CA VAL A 79 -15.05 -19.21 28.42
C VAL A 79 -15.48 -17.99 29.25
N LEU A 80 -14.76 -17.63 30.32
CA LEU A 80 -15.31 -16.71 31.33
C LEU A 80 -14.47 -15.48 31.67
N VAL A 81 -13.22 -15.36 31.20
CA VAL A 81 -12.36 -14.21 31.57
C VAL A 81 -11.69 -13.60 30.34
N LEU A 82 -12.13 -12.40 29.97
CA LEU A 82 -11.42 -11.53 29.05
C LEU A 82 -10.13 -11.05 29.73
N SER A 83 -8.98 -11.65 29.38
CA SER A 83 -7.70 -11.30 29.98
C SER A 83 -7.17 -9.99 29.39
N LEU A 84 -7.01 -8.97 30.25
CA LEU A 84 -6.36 -7.70 29.89
C LEU A 84 -4.92 -7.91 29.40
N ALA A 85 -4.24 -8.98 29.84
CA ALA A 85 -2.91 -9.32 29.35
C ALA A 85 -2.94 -9.72 27.87
N LEU A 86 -3.93 -10.52 27.49
CA LEU A 86 -4.15 -10.98 26.12
C LEU A 86 -4.39 -9.79 25.17
N LEU A 87 -5.27 -8.87 25.58
CA LEU A 87 -5.56 -7.65 24.83
C LEU A 87 -4.29 -6.80 24.62
N LYS A 88 -3.53 -6.54 25.69
CA LYS A 88 -2.27 -5.76 25.61
C LYS A 88 -1.25 -6.39 24.67
N LYS A 89 -1.07 -7.72 24.72
CA LYS A 89 -0.16 -8.42 23.81
C LYS A 89 -0.62 -8.31 22.36
N THR A 90 -1.92 -8.43 22.08
CA THR A 90 -2.44 -8.25 20.72
C THR A 90 -2.22 -6.83 20.18
N GLU A 91 -2.39 -5.80 21.01
CA GLU A 91 -2.10 -4.41 20.64
C GLU A 91 -0.61 -4.18 20.35
N GLU A 92 0.29 -4.78 21.14
CA GLU A 92 1.74 -4.69 20.92
C GLU A 92 2.15 -5.36 19.60
N ILE A 93 1.56 -6.53 19.28
CA ILE A 93 1.75 -7.22 18.00
C ILE A 93 1.28 -6.34 16.83
N GLU A 94 0.11 -5.70 16.94
CA GLU A 94 -0.40 -4.83 15.88
C GLU A 94 0.54 -3.65 15.62
N LYS A 95 1.06 -3.03 16.68
CA LYS A 95 2.03 -1.93 16.58
C LYS A 95 3.31 -2.36 15.89
N LEU A 96 3.87 -3.51 16.26
CA LEU A 96 5.07 -4.07 15.62
C LEU A 96 4.84 -4.38 14.15
N ALA A 97 3.70 -4.99 13.81
CA ALA A 97 3.35 -5.29 12.43
C ALA A 97 3.24 -4.01 11.57
N LYS A 98 2.63 -2.95 12.13
CA LYS A 98 2.55 -1.64 11.48
C LYS A 98 3.93 -1.01 11.27
N ASP A 99 4.81 -1.08 12.27
CA ASP A 99 6.17 -0.53 12.17
C ASP A 99 7.01 -1.28 11.12
N ILE A 100 6.96 -2.61 11.11
CA ILE A 100 7.62 -3.44 10.09
C ILE A 100 7.13 -3.03 8.69
N ARG A 101 5.81 -2.93 8.49
CA ARG A 101 5.23 -2.51 7.21
C ARG A 101 5.67 -1.11 6.81
N SER A 102 5.80 -0.19 7.76
CA SER A 102 6.23 1.18 7.49
C SER A 102 7.67 1.22 6.99
N ARG A 103 8.57 0.53 7.69
CA ARG A 103 10.01 0.50 7.37
C ARG A 103 10.34 -0.30 6.12
N ALA A 104 9.55 -1.32 5.81
CA ALA A 104 9.74 -2.14 4.61
C ALA A 104 9.49 -1.38 3.29
N LYS A 105 8.85 -0.21 3.34
CA LYS A 105 8.60 0.61 2.15
C LYS A 105 9.82 1.41 1.68
N GLY A 106 10.86 1.50 2.51
CA GLY A 106 12.03 2.36 2.27
C GLY A 106 11.84 3.75 2.85
#